data_AF-A0AAP7IF11-F1
#
_entry.id   AF-A0AAP7IF11-F1
#
_cell.length_a   1.000
_cell.length_b   1.000
_cell.length_c   1.000
_cell.angle_alpha   90.00
_cell.angle_beta   90.00
_cell.angle_gamma   90.00
#
_symmetry.space_group_name_H-M   'P 1'
#
loop_
_entity.id
_entity.type
_entity.pdbx_description
1 polymer ?
#
loop_
_entity_poly.entity_id
_entity_poly.type
_entity_poly.pdbx_seq_one_letter_code
_entity_poly.pdbx_strand_id
1 'polypeptide(L)'
;MKLSNLFKKKKTTSKSKNSNKTNKVKQDKNQNKKQEEEKKKKESSALKSKMSKEASKKKRPMLKSKRERRRAKENRDRNYDMVRGLFGDRDYRTKQGLVNAWLVVLAIACIAIGTQLTISGFSDRAEYLRTNTTPIGEELKFSNSETTLKFGGAWTDKDRDVTVVKLQYDKKAREELSTKGSQYKLHIVDNEDKVQDNVKMSYGILGTQGDGFLIIDGKLDKKAYNIVMTNQLDLSMGDDSTSSSSSSSRTQSEKLADNGEELTQAELEESLSGTQLGDVEENGRINFEENSEKPSVDFIDFNINSYSEKTKVINDSLRKPDGSVDYSKILDETTVNQMIKNIDNDIEVKTEETKQFKRSVEEFEDRVKENKDDEDAKSNIESLKKKIEDNEKSLKQLKKLKEQYKNEDFTKESFGDMQEKYKVIHMDE
;
A
#
# COMPACT_ATOMS: atom_id res chain seq x y z
N MET A 1 16.95 -22.42 2.76
CA MET A 1 16.07 -23.53 2.35
C MET A 1 16.65 -24.87 2.80
N LYS A 2 16.07 -25.49 3.84
CA LYS A 2 16.09 -26.94 4.12
C LYS A 2 15.05 -27.21 5.22
N LEU A 3 14.07 -28.04 4.89
CA LEU A 3 12.93 -28.45 5.72
C LEU A 3 13.35 -29.42 6.82
N SER A 4 12.72 -29.35 8.00
CA SER A 4 12.32 -30.57 8.74
C SER A 4 11.25 -30.30 9.82
N ASN A 5 10.08 -30.90 9.58
CA ASN A 5 9.12 -31.54 10.47
C ASN A 5 9.24 -31.36 12.00
N LEU A 6 8.18 -30.85 12.63
CA LEU A 6 7.85 -31.13 14.03
C LEU A 6 6.38 -30.80 14.35
N PHE A 7 5.45 -31.74 14.12
CA PHE A 7 4.17 -31.77 14.87
C PHE A 7 3.67 -33.20 15.03
N LYS A 8 3.92 -33.79 16.21
CA LYS A 8 3.30 -35.02 16.72
C LYS A 8 2.00 -34.66 17.42
N LYS A 9 0.87 -35.22 16.94
CA LYS A 9 -0.42 -35.21 17.63
C LYS A 9 -0.41 -36.20 18.81
N LYS A 10 -0.71 -35.71 20.02
CA LYS A 10 -1.08 -36.51 21.19
C LYS A 10 -2.49 -37.10 21.00
N LYS A 11 -2.64 -38.40 21.22
CA LYS A 11 -3.93 -39.06 21.53
C LYS A 11 -3.88 -39.55 22.97
N THR A 12 -4.83 -39.09 23.79
CA THR A 12 -5.10 -39.60 25.13
C THR A 12 -6.13 -40.72 25.08
N THR A 13 -5.96 -41.66 26.00
CA THR A 13 -6.77 -42.85 26.26
C THR A 13 -7.84 -42.55 27.32
N SER A 14 -9.03 -43.14 27.18
CA SER A 14 -9.82 -43.59 28.33
C SER A 14 -10.76 -44.74 27.93
N LYS A 15 -10.88 -45.72 28.84
CA LYS A 15 -11.69 -46.94 28.77
C LYS A 15 -13.12 -46.66 29.23
N SER A 16 -14.11 -47.47 28.81
CA SER A 16 -14.90 -48.34 29.71
C SER A 16 -16.15 -48.98 29.03
N LYS A 17 -16.19 -50.33 29.11
CA LYS A 17 -17.29 -51.30 29.33
C LYS A 17 -18.72 -51.08 28.77
N ASN A 18 -19.21 -52.07 28.00
CA ASN A 18 -20.34 -52.99 28.32
C ASN A 18 -20.54 -54.01 27.16
N SER A 19 -20.38 -55.32 27.36
CA SER A 19 -21.33 -56.36 27.85
C SER A 19 -22.00 -57.17 26.72
N ASN A 20 -21.66 -58.47 26.70
CA ASN A 20 -22.46 -59.65 26.31
C ASN A 20 -23.36 -59.64 25.05
N LYS A 21 -22.98 -60.46 24.05
CA LYS A 21 -23.80 -61.62 23.61
C LYS A 21 -23.11 -62.46 22.52
N THR A 22 -23.47 -63.74 22.52
CA THR A 22 -23.48 -64.69 21.39
C THR A 22 -22.18 -65.38 20.94
N ASN A 23 -21.84 -66.44 21.70
CA ASN A 23 -21.25 -67.67 21.18
C ASN A 23 -22.30 -68.45 20.36
N LYS A 24 -22.28 -68.33 19.01
CA LYS A 24 -22.82 -69.34 18.08
C LYS A 24 -22.50 -69.07 16.59
N VAL A 25 -21.31 -68.56 16.24
CA VAL A 25 -20.92 -68.36 14.81
C VAL A 25 -19.40 -68.54 14.60
N LYS A 26 -18.79 -69.55 15.23
CA LYS A 26 -17.32 -69.75 15.19
C LYS A 26 -16.82 -70.99 14.45
N GLN A 27 -17.67 -71.71 13.71
CA GLN A 27 -17.21 -72.82 12.87
C GLN A 27 -17.36 -72.62 11.35
N ASP A 28 -18.23 -71.72 10.87
CA ASP A 28 -18.36 -71.46 9.42
C ASP A 28 -17.49 -70.31 8.86
N LYS A 29 -16.79 -69.55 9.73
CA LYS A 29 -15.91 -68.44 9.28
C LYS A 29 -14.49 -68.86 8.90
N ASN A 30 -14.11 -70.13 9.09
CA ASN A 30 -12.74 -70.60 8.85
C ASN A 30 -12.52 -71.28 7.48
N GLN A 31 -13.59 -71.60 6.73
CA GLN A 31 -13.47 -72.11 5.36
C GLN A 31 -13.48 -71.00 4.30
N ASN A 32 -14.25 -69.92 4.50
CA ASN A 32 -14.27 -68.78 3.56
C ASN A 32 -12.99 -67.92 3.60
N LYS A 33 -12.20 -67.96 4.69
CA LYS A 33 -10.95 -67.21 4.79
C LYS A 33 -9.78 -67.86 4.04
N LYS A 34 -9.81 -69.19 3.84
CA LYS A 34 -8.80 -69.91 3.03
C LYS A 34 -9.02 -69.78 1.52
N GLN A 35 -10.28 -69.64 1.07
CA GLN A 35 -10.58 -69.45 -0.36
C GLN A 35 -10.27 -68.02 -0.87
N GLU A 36 -10.34 -67.00 0.00
CA GLU A 36 -9.97 -65.62 -0.34
C GLU A 36 -8.45 -65.40 -0.44
N GLU A 37 -7.64 -66.12 0.34
CA GLU A 37 -6.17 -66.03 0.30
C GLU A 37 -5.56 -66.74 -0.93
N GLU A 38 -6.20 -67.81 -1.43
CA GLU A 38 -5.77 -68.47 -2.68
C GLU A 38 -6.14 -67.69 -3.94
N LYS A 39 -7.27 -66.96 -3.95
CA LYS A 39 -7.60 -66.02 -5.05
C LYS A 39 -6.63 -64.85 -5.14
N LYS A 40 -6.22 -64.26 -4.01
CA LYS A 40 -5.23 -63.17 -3.97
C LYS A 40 -3.81 -63.60 -4.38
N LYS A 41 -3.43 -64.86 -4.15
CA LYS A 41 -2.15 -65.42 -4.65
C LYS A 41 -2.16 -65.76 -6.16
N LYS A 42 -3.31 -66.07 -6.76
CA LYS A 42 -3.42 -66.29 -8.22
C LYS A 42 -3.53 -64.98 -9.03
N GLU A 43 -4.09 -63.90 -8.48
CA GLU A 43 -4.13 -62.60 -9.17
C GLU A 43 -2.77 -61.88 -9.16
N SER A 44 -1.99 -62.01 -8.09
CA SER A 44 -0.66 -61.39 -7.98
C SER A 44 0.43 -62.05 -8.84
N SER A 45 0.28 -63.31 -9.24
CA SER A 45 1.19 -64.01 -10.18
C SER A 45 0.81 -63.79 -11.66
N ALA A 46 -0.46 -63.51 -11.96
CA ALA A 46 -0.92 -63.13 -13.29
C ALA A 46 -0.54 -61.67 -13.67
N LEU A 47 -0.48 -60.76 -12.69
CA LEU A 47 -0.06 -59.37 -12.91
C LEU A 47 1.47 -59.22 -13.11
N LYS A 48 2.29 -60.05 -12.45
CA LYS A 48 3.76 -60.04 -12.64
C LYS A 48 4.24 -60.67 -13.96
N SER A 49 3.46 -61.55 -14.59
CA SER A 49 3.81 -62.14 -15.90
C SER A 49 3.36 -61.30 -17.11
N LYS A 50 2.43 -60.36 -16.93
CA LYS A 50 2.04 -59.38 -17.97
C LYS A 50 2.97 -58.17 -18.02
N MET A 51 3.49 -57.70 -16.87
CA MET A 51 4.47 -56.59 -16.85
C MET A 51 5.86 -56.95 -17.40
N SER A 52 6.27 -58.23 -17.42
CA SER A 52 7.57 -58.65 -18.00
C SER A 52 7.52 -58.91 -19.51
N LYS A 53 6.33 -58.96 -20.13
CA LYS A 53 6.14 -59.19 -21.58
C LYS A 53 5.88 -57.91 -22.38
N GLU A 54 5.56 -56.79 -21.74
CA GLU A 54 5.43 -55.48 -22.41
C GLU A 54 6.71 -54.63 -22.39
N ALA A 55 7.61 -54.85 -21.44
CA ALA A 55 8.90 -54.14 -21.37
C ALA A 55 9.94 -54.64 -22.39
N SER A 56 9.69 -55.73 -23.13
CA SER A 56 10.62 -56.29 -24.12
C SER A 56 10.31 -55.90 -25.58
N LYS A 57 9.25 -55.13 -25.85
CA LYS A 57 8.87 -54.68 -27.21
C LYS A 57 9.29 -53.25 -27.57
N LYS A 58 10.19 -52.62 -26.82
CA LYS A 58 10.89 -51.37 -27.21
C LYS A 58 12.40 -51.59 -27.36
N LYS A 59 12.79 -52.54 -28.22
CA LYS A 59 14.12 -52.48 -28.86
C LYS A 59 13.98 -51.70 -30.16
N ARG A 60 14.53 -50.48 -30.17
CA ARG A 60 14.75 -49.68 -31.38
C ARG A 60 15.47 -50.55 -32.43
N PRO A 61 14.96 -50.73 -33.67
CA PRO A 61 15.78 -51.29 -34.72
C PRO A 61 16.87 -50.26 -35.03
N MET A 62 18.11 -50.64 -34.72
CA MET A 62 19.31 -49.89 -35.03
C MET A 62 19.36 -49.57 -36.53
N LEU A 63 19.75 -48.33 -36.83
CA LEU A 63 20.27 -47.83 -38.10
C LEU A 63 19.99 -48.71 -39.34
N LYS A 64 18.92 -48.39 -40.07
CA LYS A 64 18.69 -48.88 -41.43
C LYS A 64 19.99 -48.78 -42.24
N SER A 65 20.36 -49.87 -42.91
CA SER A 65 21.61 -49.96 -43.67
C SER A 65 21.67 -48.86 -44.74
N LYS A 66 22.87 -48.43 -45.15
CA LYS A 66 23.04 -47.40 -46.21
C LYS A 66 22.26 -47.75 -47.50
N ARG A 67 22.05 -49.04 -47.78
CA ARG A 67 21.30 -49.54 -48.94
C ARG A 67 19.78 -49.34 -48.80
N GLU A 68 19.23 -49.52 -47.60
CA GLU A 68 17.82 -49.23 -47.31
C GLU A 68 17.52 -47.72 -47.33
N ARG A 69 18.47 -46.89 -46.85
CA ARG A 69 18.33 -45.42 -46.93
C ARG A 69 18.35 -44.91 -48.37
N ARG A 70 19.16 -45.53 -49.25
CA ARG A 70 19.17 -45.20 -50.69
C ARG A 70 17.87 -45.60 -51.38
N ARG A 71 17.38 -46.83 -51.13
CA ARG A 71 16.07 -47.28 -51.66
C ARG A 71 14.89 -46.45 -51.15
N ALA A 72 14.94 -45.99 -49.89
CA ALA A 72 13.92 -45.11 -49.34
C ALA A 72 13.97 -43.67 -49.88
N LYS A 73 15.11 -43.20 -50.39
CA LYS A 73 15.22 -41.93 -51.13
C LYS A 73 14.73 -42.09 -52.56
N GLU A 74 15.18 -43.12 -53.29
CA GLU A 74 14.73 -43.39 -54.67
C GLU A 74 13.22 -43.61 -54.78
N ASN A 75 12.59 -44.23 -53.78
CA ASN A 75 11.13 -44.39 -53.73
C ASN A 75 10.39 -43.13 -53.27
N ARG A 76 11.07 -42.14 -52.70
CA ARG A 76 10.48 -40.84 -52.33
C ARG A 76 10.41 -39.89 -53.53
N ASP A 77 11.36 -40.01 -54.45
CA ASP A 77 11.51 -39.10 -55.59
C ASP A 77 10.67 -39.50 -56.83
N ARG A 78 9.90 -40.60 -56.77
CA ARG A 78 9.09 -41.11 -57.90
C ARG A 78 7.58 -40.84 -57.83
N ASN A 79 7.06 -40.28 -56.74
CA ASN A 79 5.64 -39.97 -56.61
C ASN A 79 5.45 -38.48 -56.26
N TYR A 80 5.41 -37.64 -57.30
CA TYR A 80 4.92 -36.26 -57.19
C TYR A 80 3.50 -36.18 -57.75
N ASP A 81 2.52 -36.59 -56.96
CA ASP A 81 1.18 -36.03 -57.09
C ASP A 81 1.17 -34.72 -56.31
N MET A 82 1.42 -33.63 -57.02
CA MET A 82 1.33 -32.26 -56.48
C MET A 82 -0.14 -31.90 -56.26
N VAL A 83 -0.71 -32.34 -55.14
CA VAL A 83 -2.02 -31.85 -54.70
C VAL A 83 -1.85 -30.44 -54.14
N ARG A 84 -2.12 -29.45 -54.99
CA ARG A 84 -2.28 -28.03 -54.65
C ARG A 84 -3.58 -27.84 -53.85
N GLY A 85 -3.51 -27.95 -52.54
CA GLY A 85 -4.57 -27.52 -51.60
C GLY A 85 -4.13 -26.30 -50.80
N LEU A 86 -5.07 -25.63 -50.12
CA LEU A 86 -4.88 -24.42 -49.29
C LEU A 86 -3.79 -24.53 -48.20
N PHE A 87 -3.24 -25.73 -47.98
CA PHE A 87 -2.18 -26.05 -47.02
C PHE A 87 -0.86 -26.52 -47.65
N GLY A 88 -0.68 -26.30 -48.96
CA GLY A 88 0.62 -26.32 -49.63
C GLY A 88 1.37 -27.66 -49.67
N ASP A 89 2.35 -27.71 -50.56
CA ASP A 89 3.24 -28.83 -50.82
C ASP A 89 3.78 -29.50 -49.54
N ARG A 90 3.88 -30.84 -49.54
CA ARG A 90 4.38 -31.63 -48.40
C ARG A 90 5.89 -31.49 -48.18
N ASP A 91 6.57 -30.61 -48.91
CA ASP A 91 7.98 -30.27 -48.71
C ASP A 91 8.21 -29.64 -47.31
N TYR A 92 9.30 -30.04 -46.66
CA TYR A 92 9.64 -29.60 -45.31
C TYR A 92 9.88 -28.09 -45.24
N ARG A 93 10.35 -27.49 -46.33
CA ARG A 93 10.63 -26.05 -46.46
C ARG A 93 9.34 -25.22 -46.41
N THR A 94 8.31 -25.68 -47.12
CA THR A 94 6.99 -25.01 -47.17
C THR A 94 6.25 -25.13 -45.84
N LYS A 95 6.36 -26.27 -45.15
CA LYS A 95 5.78 -26.45 -43.81
C LYS A 95 6.43 -25.56 -42.76
N GLN A 96 7.75 -25.37 -42.81
CA GLN A 96 8.44 -24.46 -41.89
C GLN A 96 8.02 -23.00 -42.14
N GLY A 97 7.83 -22.60 -43.41
CA GLY A 97 7.27 -21.30 -43.77
C GLY A 97 5.84 -21.09 -43.26
N LEU A 98 4.97 -22.10 -43.38
CA LEU A 98 3.58 -22.04 -42.93
C LEU A 98 3.46 -22.00 -41.39
N VAL A 99 4.30 -22.75 -40.67
CA VAL A 99 4.40 -22.67 -39.20
C VAL A 99 4.88 -21.29 -38.77
N ASN A 100 5.91 -20.75 -39.42
CA ASN A 100 6.40 -19.41 -39.12
C ASN A 100 5.34 -18.33 -39.42
N ALA A 101 4.59 -18.46 -40.52
CA ALA A 101 3.49 -17.55 -40.85
C ALA A 101 2.38 -17.61 -39.80
N TRP A 102 2.00 -18.80 -39.34
CA TRP A 102 1.05 -18.96 -38.24
C TRP A 102 1.54 -18.36 -36.92
N LEU A 103 2.83 -18.53 -36.60
CA LEU A 103 3.44 -17.89 -35.43
C LEU A 103 3.43 -16.36 -35.54
N VAL A 104 3.65 -15.80 -36.73
CA VAL A 104 3.56 -14.34 -36.97
C VAL A 104 2.13 -13.85 -36.79
N VAL A 105 1.12 -14.55 -37.34
CA VAL A 105 -0.30 -14.19 -37.15
C VAL A 105 -0.69 -14.25 -35.67
N LEU A 106 -0.24 -15.29 -34.96
CA LEU A 106 -0.49 -15.43 -33.52
C LEU A 106 0.22 -14.33 -32.72
N ALA A 107 1.45 -13.96 -33.08
CA ALA A 107 2.16 -12.84 -32.48
C ALA A 107 1.43 -11.51 -32.69
N ILE A 108 0.93 -11.23 -33.90
CA ILE A 108 0.13 -10.03 -34.21
C ILE A 108 -1.16 -10.02 -33.37
N ALA A 109 -1.85 -11.15 -33.26
CA ALA A 109 -3.05 -11.26 -32.43
C ALA A 109 -2.75 -11.01 -30.94
N CYS A 110 -1.65 -11.56 -30.41
CA CYS A 110 -1.20 -11.28 -29.05
C CYS A 110 -0.86 -9.81 -28.84
N ILE A 111 -0.21 -9.15 -29.81
CA ILE A 111 0.08 -7.71 -29.74
C ILE A 111 -1.22 -6.91 -29.71
N ALA A 112 -2.18 -7.20 -30.60
CA ALA A 112 -3.46 -6.49 -30.66
C ALA A 112 -4.29 -6.65 -29.36
N ILE A 113 -4.33 -7.86 -28.81
CA ILE A 113 -4.98 -8.12 -27.51
C ILE A 113 -4.22 -7.40 -26.39
N GLY A 114 -2.88 -7.45 -26.41
CA GLY A 114 -2.03 -6.76 -25.45
C GLY A 114 -2.26 -5.25 -25.45
N THR A 115 -2.32 -4.62 -26.62
CA THR A 115 -2.60 -3.18 -26.77
C THR A 115 -3.99 -2.82 -26.25
N GLN A 116 -5.01 -3.64 -26.54
CA GLN A 116 -6.37 -3.38 -26.07
C GLN A 116 -6.46 -3.48 -24.54
N LEU A 117 -5.82 -4.50 -23.95
CA LEU A 117 -5.78 -4.67 -22.49
C LEU A 117 -5.00 -3.54 -21.81
N THR A 118 -3.91 -3.05 -22.41
CA THR A 118 -3.19 -1.90 -21.87
C THR A 118 -4.03 -0.64 -21.88
N ILE A 119 -4.72 -0.33 -23.00
CA ILE A 119 -5.57 0.88 -23.09
C ILE A 119 -6.71 0.80 -22.07
N SER A 120 -7.38 -0.35 -21.96
CA SER A 120 -8.40 -0.58 -20.93
C SER A 120 -7.84 -0.41 -19.52
N GLY A 121 -6.67 -1.00 -19.23
CA GLY A 121 -6.06 -0.90 -17.91
C GLY A 121 -5.62 0.51 -17.53
N PHE A 122 -5.22 1.36 -18.49
CA PHE A 122 -4.96 2.77 -18.23
C PHE A 122 -6.26 3.52 -17.91
N SER A 123 -7.33 3.29 -18.68
CA SER A 123 -8.65 3.89 -18.41
C SER A 123 -9.19 3.49 -17.03
N ASP A 124 -9.14 2.20 -16.69
CA ASP A 124 -9.59 1.68 -15.39
C ASP A 124 -8.77 2.29 -14.25
N ARG A 125 -7.46 2.51 -14.46
CA ARG A 125 -6.60 3.16 -13.47
C ARG A 125 -6.93 4.64 -13.31
N ALA A 126 -7.19 5.37 -14.40
CA ALA A 126 -7.58 6.77 -14.35
C ALA A 126 -8.93 6.93 -13.63
N GLU A 127 -9.93 6.10 -13.97
CA GLU A 127 -11.21 6.08 -13.27
C GLU A 127 -11.04 5.72 -11.79
N TYR A 128 -10.18 4.75 -11.47
CA TYR A 128 -9.86 4.39 -10.09
C TYR A 128 -9.29 5.58 -9.32
N LEU A 129 -8.34 6.33 -9.87
CA LEU A 129 -7.73 7.48 -9.20
C LEU A 129 -8.72 8.64 -9.04
N ARG A 130 -9.56 8.89 -10.04
CA ARG A 130 -10.61 9.94 -9.99
C ARG A 130 -11.73 9.65 -8.98
N THR A 131 -12.00 8.37 -8.68
CA THR A 131 -13.11 7.97 -7.80
C THR A 131 -12.67 7.58 -6.39
N ASN A 132 -11.37 7.45 -6.14
CA ASN A 132 -10.82 7.07 -4.84
C ASN A 132 -10.16 8.23 -4.11
N THR A 133 -9.97 8.05 -2.82
CA THR A 133 -9.16 8.96 -2.00
C THR A 133 -7.72 8.98 -2.49
N THR A 134 -7.10 10.16 -2.45
CA THR A 134 -5.68 10.34 -2.73
C THR A 134 -4.81 9.32 -1.97
N PRO A 135 -3.90 8.60 -2.66
CA PRO A 135 -2.98 7.67 -2.04
C PRO A 135 -2.12 8.25 -0.91
N ILE A 136 -1.90 7.45 0.13
CA ILE A 136 -0.95 7.77 1.21
C ILE A 136 0.47 7.96 0.63
N GLY A 137 1.12 9.05 1.02
CA GLY A 137 2.48 9.41 0.63
C GLY A 137 2.57 10.23 -0.65
N GLU A 138 1.46 10.50 -1.32
CA GLU A 138 1.42 11.36 -2.50
C GLU A 138 1.82 12.80 -2.14
N GLU A 139 2.62 13.42 -3.00
CA GLU A 139 3.09 14.80 -2.82
C GLU A 139 2.03 15.77 -3.34
N LEU A 140 1.58 16.66 -2.47
CA LEU A 140 0.71 17.78 -2.77
C LEU A 140 1.58 19.03 -2.81
N LYS A 141 1.59 19.72 -3.95
CA LYS A 141 2.42 20.90 -4.19
C LYS A 141 1.51 22.11 -4.26
N PHE A 142 1.81 23.12 -3.45
CA PHE A 142 1.14 24.41 -3.51
C PHE A 142 1.44 25.11 -4.85
N SER A 143 0.42 25.65 -5.49
CA SER A 143 0.45 26.14 -6.87
C SER A 143 1.44 27.29 -7.11
N ASN A 144 1.64 28.17 -6.12
CA ASN A 144 2.43 29.39 -6.24
C ASN A 144 3.66 29.40 -5.34
N SER A 145 3.55 28.98 -4.08
CA SER A 145 4.72 28.88 -3.17
C SER A 145 5.65 27.73 -3.53
N GLU A 146 5.17 26.79 -4.34
CA GLU A 146 5.85 25.53 -4.67
C GLU A 146 6.18 24.64 -3.47
N THR A 147 5.70 25.00 -2.28
CA THR A 147 5.88 24.24 -1.06
C THR A 147 5.18 22.89 -1.20
N THR A 148 5.85 21.81 -0.82
CA THR A 148 5.31 20.45 -0.92
C THR A 148 4.96 19.90 0.45
N LEU A 149 3.84 19.18 0.52
CA LEU A 149 3.44 18.38 1.68
C LEU A 149 3.02 16.98 1.21
N LYS A 150 2.88 16.04 2.14
CA LYS A 150 2.50 14.67 1.81
C LYS A 150 1.12 14.33 2.32
N PHE A 151 0.34 13.64 1.51
CA PHE A 151 -0.94 13.08 1.96
C PHE A 151 -0.67 11.94 2.96
N GLY A 152 -0.91 12.20 4.25
CA GLY A 152 -0.67 11.25 5.34
C GLY A 152 -1.71 10.13 5.41
N GLY A 153 -2.86 10.31 4.74
CA GLY A 153 -3.93 9.32 4.62
C GLY A 153 -5.30 9.86 5.00
N ALA A 154 -6.30 9.01 4.83
CA ALA A 154 -7.66 9.27 5.27
C ALA A 154 -8.17 8.13 6.15
N TRP A 155 -8.94 8.48 7.17
CA TRP A 155 -9.60 7.57 8.09
C TRP A 155 -11.06 7.96 8.20
N THR A 156 -11.90 6.99 8.49
CA THR A 156 -13.31 7.23 8.77
C THR A 156 -13.79 6.25 9.82
N ASP A 157 -14.79 6.66 10.59
CA ASP A 157 -15.41 5.78 11.56
C ASP A 157 -16.22 4.66 10.89
N LYS A 158 -16.74 3.77 11.72
CA LYS A 158 -17.50 2.61 11.26
C LYS A 158 -18.75 3.01 10.48
N ASP A 159 -19.43 4.05 10.93
CA ASP A 159 -20.73 4.49 10.40
C ASP A 159 -20.62 5.52 9.26
N ARG A 160 -19.39 5.98 8.99
CA ARG A 160 -19.00 6.99 7.99
C ARG A 160 -19.47 8.39 8.31
N ASP A 161 -19.70 8.68 9.58
CA ASP A 161 -20.22 9.95 10.06
C ASP A 161 -19.12 10.97 10.35
N VAL A 162 -17.87 10.52 10.48
CA VAL A 162 -16.69 11.38 10.58
C VAL A 162 -15.59 10.83 9.67
N THR A 163 -15.02 11.69 8.85
CA THR A 163 -13.85 11.39 8.02
C THR A 163 -12.72 12.34 8.37
N VAL A 164 -11.51 11.81 8.57
CA VAL A 164 -10.32 12.58 8.93
C VAL A 164 -9.26 12.37 7.86
N VAL A 165 -8.68 13.46 7.39
CA VAL A 165 -7.51 13.46 6.52
C VAL A 165 -6.33 14.03 7.26
N LYS A 166 -5.18 13.36 7.12
CA LYS A 166 -3.91 13.81 7.68
C LYS A 166 -3.04 14.35 6.56
N LEU A 167 -2.51 15.55 6.74
CA LEU A 167 -1.55 16.20 5.86
C LEU A 167 -0.21 16.29 6.59
N GLN A 168 0.83 15.69 6.03
CA GLN A 168 2.16 15.65 6.62
C GLN A 168 3.00 16.81 6.09
N TYR A 169 3.43 17.64 7.03
CA TYR A 169 4.27 18.79 6.73
C TYR A 169 5.72 18.44 7.04
N ASP A 170 6.62 18.71 6.10
CA ASP A 170 8.03 18.67 6.40
C ASP A 170 8.48 19.99 7.07
N LYS A 171 9.74 20.04 7.49
CA LYS A 171 10.26 21.22 8.20
C LYS A 171 10.25 22.47 7.33
N LYS A 172 10.52 22.32 6.02
CA LYS A 172 10.54 23.44 5.07
C LYS A 172 9.13 24.00 4.88
N ALA A 173 8.13 23.12 4.71
CA ALA A 173 6.74 23.54 4.62
C ALA A 173 6.25 24.26 5.88
N ARG A 174 6.80 23.96 7.05
CA ARG A 174 6.50 24.69 8.29
C ARG A 174 7.19 26.05 8.41
N GLU A 175 8.23 26.30 7.63
CA GLU A 175 8.89 27.60 7.54
C GLU A 175 8.15 28.52 6.55
N GLU A 176 7.57 27.96 5.49
CA GLU A 176 6.91 28.71 4.40
C GLU A 176 5.38 28.85 4.60
N LEU A 177 4.73 27.90 5.28
CA LEU A 177 3.28 27.89 5.44
C LEU A 177 2.88 28.17 6.89
N SER A 178 1.70 28.79 7.04
CA SER A 178 1.15 29.12 8.35
C SER A 178 0.95 27.89 9.24
N THR A 179 1.22 28.06 10.53
CA THR A 179 0.92 27.05 11.57
C THR A 179 -0.51 27.16 12.10
N LYS A 180 -1.28 28.16 11.66
CA LYS A 180 -2.66 28.39 12.07
C LYS A 180 -3.63 27.88 11.01
N GLY A 181 -4.53 26.97 11.40
CA GLY A 181 -5.59 26.45 10.52
C GLY A 181 -6.47 27.57 9.96
N SER A 182 -6.73 28.62 10.74
CA SER A 182 -7.53 29.79 10.35
C SER A 182 -6.97 30.58 9.16
N GLN A 183 -5.69 30.39 8.82
CA GLN A 183 -5.03 31.01 7.67
C GLN A 183 -5.18 30.18 6.39
N TYR A 184 -6.03 29.15 6.43
CA TYR A 184 -6.41 28.37 5.27
C TYR A 184 -7.90 28.52 5.00
N LYS A 185 -8.29 28.57 3.73
CA LYS A 185 -9.70 28.44 3.32
C LYS A 185 -9.92 27.08 2.68
N LEU A 186 -11.11 26.53 2.92
CA LEU A 186 -11.48 25.18 2.50
C LEU A 186 -12.62 25.29 1.49
N HIS A 187 -12.47 24.60 0.37
CA HIS A 187 -13.50 24.46 -0.64
C HIS A 187 -13.75 22.98 -0.91
N ILE A 188 -15.02 22.59 -1.01
CA ILE A 188 -15.42 21.29 -1.57
C ILE A 188 -15.94 21.56 -2.96
N VAL A 189 -15.39 20.87 -3.95
CA VAL A 189 -15.91 20.85 -5.30
C VAL A 189 -16.79 19.61 -5.44
N ASP A 190 -18.07 19.82 -5.76
CA ASP A 190 -19.07 18.78 -5.99
C ASP A 190 -19.72 18.93 -7.37
N ASN A 191 -20.09 17.81 -7.96
CA ASN A 191 -20.60 17.75 -9.34
C ASN A 191 -22.12 17.50 -9.38
N GLU A 192 -22.78 17.29 -8.24
CA GLU A 192 -24.17 16.82 -8.21
C GLU A 192 -25.08 17.51 -7.17
N ASP A 193 -24.72 18.69 -6.65
CA ASP A 193 -25.52 19.43 -5.66
C ASP A 193 -25.95 18.61 -4.43
N LYS A 194 -25.08 17.73 -3.94
CA LYS A 194 -25.44 16.70 -2.94
C LYS A 194 -24.60 16.73 -1.68
N VAL A 195 -23.61 17.62 -1.56
CA VAL A 195 -23.00 17.87 -0.25
C VAL A 195 -24.13 18.26 0.71
N GLN A 196 -24.42 17.38 1.67
CA GLN A 196 -25.53 17.59 2.58
C GLN A 196 -25.29 18.86 3.41
N ASP A 197 -26.33 19.66 3.62
CA ASP A 197 -26.32 20.86 4.48
C ASP A 197 -25.80 20.61 5.92
N ASN A 198 -25.71 19.34 6.31
CA ASN A 198 -25.30 18.89 7.63
C ASN A 198 -23.81 18.54 7.75
N VAL A 199 -23.02 18.66 6.67
CA VAL A 199 -21.57 18.44 6.73
C VAL A 199 -20.90 19.66 7.35
N LYS A 200 -19.96 19.43 8.26
CA LYS A 200 -19.07 20.45 8.81
C LYS A 200 -17.64 20.06 8.52
N MET A 201 -16.84 21.02 8.09
CA MET A 201 -15.42 20.82 7.90
C MET A 201 -14.63 21.67 8.87
N SER A 202 -13.60 21.08 9.45
CA SER A 202 -12.63 21.83 10.24
C SER A 202 -11.22 21.41 9.88
N TYR A 203 -10.31 22.37 9.80
CA TYR A 203 -8.90 22.14 9.53
C TYR A 203 -8.05 22.79 10.60
N GLY A 204 -7.08 22.04 11.11
CA GLY A 204 -6.16 22.50 12.14
C GLY A 204 -4.83 21.79 12.09
N ILE A 205 -3.85 22.33 12.80
CA ILE A 205 -2.47 21.84 12.79
C ILE A 205 -2.09 21.44 14.21
N LEU A 206 -1.58 20.23 14.38
CA LEU A 206 -1.18 19.73 15.69
C LEU A 206 0.09 20.43 16.17
N GLY A 207 -0.04 21.35 17.14
CA GLY A 207 1.08 22.14 17.65
C GLY A 207 1.75 23.02 16.57
N THR A 208 3.03 23.35 16.76
CA THR A 208 3.76 24.27 15.85
C THR A 208 4.50 23.57 14.71
N GLN A 209 4.78 22.27 14.85
CA GLN A 209 5.56 21.49 13.87
C GLN A 209 4.90 20.16 13.50
N GLY A 210 3.72 19.88 14.01
CA GLY A 210 3.05 18.61 13.75
C GLY A 210 2.37 18.57 12.39
N ASP A 211 1.54 17.54 12.20
CA ASP A 211 0.78 17.31 10.99
C ASP A 211 -0.50 18.16 10.98
N GLY A 212 -1.01 18.47 9.78
CA GLY A 212 -2.32 19.06 9.57
C GLY A 212 -3.42 18.00 9.56
N PHE A 213 -4.60 18.35 10.04
CA PHE A 213 -5.75 17.47 10.11
C PHE A 213 -6.98 18.18 9.59
N LEU A 214 -7.56 17.63 8.54
CA LEU A 214 -8.87 18.01 8.04
C LEU A 214 -9.91 17.01 8.57
N ILE A 215 -10.90 17.50 9.28
CA ILE A 215 -11.97 16.71 9.89
C ILE A 215 -13.28 17.11 9.21
N ILE A 216 -13.92 16.12 8.61
CA ILE A 216 -15.23 16.23 7.98
C ILE A 216 -16.22 15.52 8.91
N ASP A 217 -16.99 16.31 9.66
CA ASP A 217 -18.06 15.89 10.54
C ASP A 217 -19.38 15.88 9.77
N GLY A 218 -19.82 14.70 9.37
CA GLY A 218 -20.99 14.51 8.52
C GLY A 218 -20.80 13.33 7.58
N LYS A 219 -21.91 12.68 7.24
CA LYS A 219 -21.89 11.51 6.36
C LYS A 219 -21.75 11.94 4.91
N LEU A 220 -20.61 11.60 4.33
CA LEU A 220 -20.37 11.77 2.90
C LEU A 220 -21.08 10.67 2.10
N ASP A 221 -21.43 10.98 0.85
CA ASP A 221 -21.92 9.97 -0.09
C ASP A 221 -20.79 9.06 -0.62
N LYS A 222 -21.17 7.98 -1.31
CA LYS A 222 -20.25 7.00 -1.92
C LYS A 222 -19.59 7.53 -3.21
N LYS A 223 -19.00 8.71 -3.15
CA LYS A 223 -18.28 9.37 -4.26
C LYS A 223 -17.03 10.07 -3.76
N ALA A 224 -16.14 10.41 -4.68
CA ALA A 224 -15.00 11.27 -4.39
C ALA A 224 -15.44 12.73 -4.38
N TYR A 225 -14.93 13.48 -3.40
CA TYR A 225 -15.03 14.92 -3.30
C TYR A 225 -13.64 15.50 -3.47
N ASN A 226 -13.53 16.51 -4.33
CA ASN A 226 -12.33 17.28 -4.51
C ASN A 226 -12.28 18.35 -3.42
N ILE A 227 -11.30 18.27 -2.53
CA ILE A 227 -11.05 19.30 -1.53
C ILE A 227 -9.94 20.20 -2.03
N VAL A 228 -10.23 21.50 -2.11
CA VAL A 228 -9.25 22.53 -2.42
C VAL A 228 -8.97 23.33 -1.16
N MET A 229 -7.71 23.40 -0.76
CA MET A 229 -7.25 24.15 0.40
C MET A 229 -6.32 25.26 -0.07
N THR A 230 -6.62 26.50 0.32
CA THR A 230 -5.85 27.66 -0.08
C THR A 230 -5.12 28.28 1.09
N ASN A 231 -3.86 28.62 0.88
CA ASN A 231 -3.07 29.36 1.85
C ASN A 231 -3.35 30.86 1.70
N GLN A 232 -3.72 31.52 2.80
CA GLN A 232 -4.00 32.96 2.80
C GLN A 232 -2.76 33.79 3.13
N LEU A 233 -1.72 33.18 3.69
CA LEU A 233 -0.54 33.88 4.16
C LEU A 233 0.71 33.33 3.49
N ASP A 234 1.32 34.13 2.62
CA ASP A 234 2.68 33.87 2.20
C ASP A 234 3.64 34.40 3.29
N LEU A 235 4.32 33.49 3.96
CA LEU A 235 5.33 33.82 4.98
C LEU A 235 6.70 34.07 4.37
N SER A 236 6.82 34.20 3.04
CA SER A 236 8.08 34.48 2.36
C SER A 236 8.81 35.61 3.10
N MET A 237 9.91 35.21 3.76
CA MET A 237 10.70 36.14 4.54
C MET A 237 11.11 37.25 3.59
N GLY A 238 10.77 38.50 3.95
CA GLY A 238 11.21 39.66 3.22
C GLY A 238 12.71 39.59 3.06
N ASP A 239 13.17 39.16 1.87
CA ASP A 239 14.56 39.29 1.49
C ASP A 239 14.76 40.78 1.25
N ASP A 240 15.10 41.47 2.33
CA ASP A 240 15.66 42.80 2.30
C ASP A 240 17.09 42.70 1.74
N SER A 241 17.21 42.16 0.53
CA SER A 241 18.39 42.32 -0.32
C SER A 241 18.26 43.65 -1.04
N THR A 242 18.32 44.71 -0.23
CA THR A 242 18.61 46.07 -0.66
C THR A 242 19.99 46.08 -1.35
N SER A 243 19.99 45.83 -2.66
CA SER A 243 21.06 46.26 -3.57
C SER A 243 20.45 47.15 -4.65
N SER A 244 20.60 48.44 -4.38
CA SER A 244 20.26 49.58 -5.22
C SER A 244 20.71 49.44 -6.67
N SER A 245 19.77 49.46 -7.62
CA SER A 245 19.91 50.23 -8.87
C SER A 245 18.57 50.41 -9.59
N SER A 246 18.07 51.65 -9.51
CA SER A 246 17.24 52.36 -10.50
C SER A 246 16.56 51.57 -11.63
N SER A 247 15.23 51.44 -11.58
CA SER A 247 14.31 52.11 -12.51
C SER A 247 12.86 51.69 -12.23
N SER A 248 12.00 52.71 -12.18
CA SER A 248 10.54 52.67 -12.21
C SER A 248 9.86 51.36 -12.69
N SER A 249 9.46 50.51 -11.74
CA SER A 249 8.13 49.89 -11.74
C SER A 249 7.82 49.48 -10.30
N ARG A 250 6.86 50.17 -9.67
CA ARG A 250 6.28 49.71 -8.42
C ARG A 250 5.41 48.51 -8.78
N THR A 251 5.87 47.31 -8.43
CA THR A 251 5.13 46.06 -8.61
C THR A 251 3.87 46.07 -7.75
N GLN A 252 2.80 45.46 -8.28
CA GLN A 252 1.45 45.37 -7.70
C GLN A 252 1.38 44.70 -6.30
N SER A 253 2.48 44.15 -5.78
CA SER A 253 2.51 43.28 -4.61
C SER A 253 2.25 43.97 -3.26
N GLU A 254 2.38 45.30 -3.14
CA GLU A 254 2.20 46.00 -1.85
C GLU A 254 0.81 46.65 -1.67
N LYS A 255 -0.12 46.46 -2.62
CA LYS A 255 -1.49 47.04 -2.55
C LYS A 255 -2.61 46.02 -2.30
N LEU A 256 -2.32 44.72 -2.18
CA LEU A 256 -3.33 43.67 -2.10
C LEU A 256 -3.65 43.16 -0.68
N ALA A 257 -2.98 43.63 0.37
CA ALA A 257 -3.06 42.98 1.69
C ALA A 257 -4.44 43.05 2.39
N ASP A 258 -5.32 44.02 2.07
CA ASP A 258 -6.63 44.13 2.78
C ASP A 258 -7.87 44.00 1.87
N ASN A 259 -7.73 44.09 0.54
CA ASN A 259 -8.83 43.87 -0.43
C ASN A 259 -8.47 42.85 -1.53
N GLY A 260 -7.23 42.37 -1.55
CA GLY A 260 -6.78 41.37 -2.51
C GLY A 260 -7.18 39.95 -2.11
N GLU A 261 -7.21 39.62 -0.82
CA GLU A 261 -7.59 38.27 -0.34
C GLU A 261 -9.02 37.86 -0.72
N GLU A 262 -9.94 38.81 -0.81
CA GLU A 262 -11.33 38.56 -1.21
C GLU A 262 -11.46 38.46 -2.74
N LEU A 263 -10.72 39.29 -3.49
CA LEU A 263 -10.69 39.26 -4.95
C LEU A 263 -10.00 38.01 -5.50
N THR A 264 -8.86 37.61 -4.94
CA THR A 264 -8.15 36.40 -5.37
C THR A 264 -8.92 35.14 -4.98
N GLN A 265 -9.65 35.15 -3.87
CA GLN A 265 -10.57 34.06 -3.54
C GLN A 265 -11.76 34.01 -4.49
N ALA A 266 -12.34 35.15 -4.89
CA ALA A 266 -13.41 35.19 -5.87
C ALA A 266 -12.94 34.67 -7.24
N GLU A 267 -11.72 35.01 -7.66
CA GLU A 267 -11.08 34.44 -8.86
C GLU A 267 -10.99 32.92 -8.79
N LEU A 268 -10.51 32.37 -7.66
CA LEU A 268 -10.47 30.91 -7.47
C LEU A 268 -11.85 30.28 -7.53
N GLU A 269 -12.84 30.90 -6.89
CA GLU A 269 -14.20 30.38 -6.86
C GLU A 269 -14.85 30.42 -8.25
N GLU A 270 -14.57 31.45 -9.05
CA GLU A 270 -14.96 31.55 -10.45
C GLU A 270 -14.29 30.45 -11.28
N SER A 271 -12.97 30.30 -11.20
CA SER A 271 -12.24 29.24 -11.90
C SER A 271 -12.72 27.85 -11.50
N LEU A 272 -13.01 27.62 -10.21
CA LEU A 272 -13.56 26.35 -9.72
C LEU A 272 -15.00 26.11 -10.19
N SER A 273 -15.84 27.13 -10.25
CA SER A 273 -17.21 26.97 -10.77
C SER A 273 -17.22 26.67 -12.27
N GLY A 274 -16.30 27.26 -13.04
CA GLY A 274 -16.15 26.99 -14.47
C GLY A 274 -15.47 25.67 -14.80
N THR A 275 -14.94 24.94 -13.80
CA THR A 275 -14.32 23.63 -14.05
C THR A 275 -15.38 22.58 -14.38
N GLN A 276 -15.10 21.79 -15.42
CA GLN A 276 -15.91 20.68 -15.87
C GLN A 276 -15.30 19.35 -15.47
N LEU A 277 -16.09 18.27 -15.58
CA LEU A 277 -15.59 16.90 -15.35
C LEU A 277 -14.39 16.55 -16.27
N GLY A 278 -14.29 17.17 -17.44
CA GLY A 278 -13.17 17.02 -18.37
C GLY A 278 -11.83 17.56 -17.82
N ASP A 279 -11.89 18.58 -16.97
CA ASP A 279 -10.72 19.28 -16.42
C ASP A 279 -10.08 18.54 -15.25
N VAL A 280 -10.71 17.47 -14.78
CA VAL A 280 -10.16 16.61 -13.75
C VAL A 280 -9.21 15.61 -14.40
N GLU A 281 -7.92 15.74 -14.10
CA GLU A 281 -6.85 14.87 -14.57
C GLU A 281 -7.06 13.40 -14.18
N GLU A 282 -6.27 12.50 -14.77
CA GLU A 282 -6.30 11.07 -14.42
C GLU A 282 -5.99 10.80 -12.94
N ASN A 283 -5.23 11.67 -12.26
CA ASN A 283 -4.96 11.57 -10.82
C ASN A 283 -6.11 12.11 -9.95
N GLY A 284 -7.19 12.59 -10.57
CA GLY A 284 -8.35 13.17 -9.92
C GLY A 284 -8.18 14.63 -9.50
N ARG A 285 -7.08 15.30 -9.88
CA ARG A 285 -6.82 16.71 -9.57
C ARG A 285 -7.45 17.64 -10.59
N ILE A 286 -7.74 18.86 -10.17
CA ILE A 286 -8.32 19.89 -11.03
C ILE A 286 -7.20 20.54 -11.83
N ASN A 287 -7.28 20.43 -13.16
CA ASN A 287 -6.38 21.12 -14.08
C ASN A 287 -6.97 22.48 -14.48
N PHE A 288 -6.34 23.55 -13.99
CA PHE A 288 -6.70 24.92 -14.37
C PHE A 288 -6.02 25.40 -15.67
N GLU A 289 -5.28 24.55 -16.38
CA GLU A 289 -4.60 24.94 -17.64
C GLU A 289 -5.54 24.96 -18.85
N GLU A 290 -6.60 24.14 -18.86
CA GLU A 290 -7.49 23.99 -20.02
C GLU A 290 -8.70 24.95 -19.99
N ASN A 291 -9.19 25.33 -18.82
CA ASN A 291 -10.38 26.17 -18.65
C ASN A 291 -10.15 27.32 -17.65
N SER A 292 -10.25 28.55 -18.15
CA SER A 292 -10.31 29.83 -17.39
C SER A 292 -9.10 30.17 -16.51
N GLU A 293 -8.98 31.43 -16.11
CA GLU A 293 -7.76 32.03 -15.54
C GLU A 293 -7.17 31.20 -14.41
N LYS A 294 -5.88 30.85 -14.52
CA LYS A 294 -5.14 30.17 -13.45
C LYS A 294 -5.29 31.01 -12.17
N PRO A 295 -5.86 30.47 -11.09
CA PRO A 295 -6.11 31.25 -9.91
C PRO A 295 -4.79 31.78 -9.35
N SER A 296 -4.79 33.06 -9.00
CA SER A 296 -3.63 33.76 -8.43
C SER A 296 -3.36 33.37 -6.97
N VAL A 297 -4.23 32.54 -6.38
CA VAL A 297 -4.13 32.03 -5.00
C VAL A 297 -3.22 30.82 -4.93
N ASP A 298 -2.49 30.70 -3.83
CA ASP A 298 -1.70 29.52 -3.52
C ASP A 298 -2.60 28.40 -2.97
N PHE A 299 -2.73 27.28 -3.69
CA PHE A 299 -3.65 26.20 -3.32
C PHE A 299 -3.04 24.81 -3.51
N ILE A 300 -3.62 23.84 -2.81
CA ILE A 300 -3.51 22.41 -3.11
C ILE A 300 -4.90 21.81 -3.26
N ASP A 301 -4.98 20.73 -4.01
CA ASP A 301 -6.18 19.95 -4.19
C ASP A 301 -5.91 18.45 -3.96
N PHE A 302 -6.92 17.75 -3.45
CA PHE A 302 -6.86 16.30 -3.23
C PHE A 302 -8.25 15.69 -3.11
N ASN A 303 -8.34 14.38 -3.40
CA ASN A 303 -9.59 13.65 -3.37
C ASN A 303 -9.83 12.93 -2.05
N ILE A 304 -11.08 12.98 -1.60
CA ILE A 304 -11.56 12.22 -0.45
C ILE A 304 -12.81 11.43 -0.84
N ASN A 305 -12.77 10.11 -0.62
CA ASN A 305 -13.95 9.25 -0.66
C ASN A 305 -13.98 8.39 0.62
N SER A 306 -14.95 8.60 1.49
CA SER A 306 -15.07 7.86 2.76
C SER A 306 -15.34 6.35 2.56
N TYR A 307 -15.76 5.93 1.37
CA TYR A 307 -16.00 4.53 1.00
C TYR A 307 -14.90 3.92 0.13
N SER A 308 -13.85 4.68 -0.19
CA SER A 308 -12.71 4.18 -0.94
C SER A 308 -11.94 3.10 -0.15
N GLU A 309 -11.37 2.14 -0.88
CA GLU A 309 -10.43 1.15 -0.32
C GLU A 309 -9.17 1.79 0.29
N LYS A 310 -8.84 3.02 -0.11
CA LYS A 310 -7.70 3.80 0.42
C LYS A 310 -8.01 4.50 1.74
N THR A 311 -9.29 4.66 2.08
CA THR A 311 -9.71 5.25 3.35
C THR A 311 -9.78 4.17 4.42
N LYS A 312 -8.98 4.33 5.48
CA LYS A 312 -8.92 3.34 6.57
C LYS A 312 -10.17 3.45 7.45
N VAL A 313 -10.87 2.33 7.61
CA VAL A 313 -12.03 2.23 8.50
C VAL A 313 -11.56 1.94 9.91
N ILE A 314 -11.92 2.81 10.84
CA ILE A 314 -11.78 2.58 12.27
C ILE A 314 -13.03 1.84 12.73
N ASN A 315 -12.86 0.70 13.39
CA ASN A 315 -13.97 -0.11 13.88
C ASN A 315 -14.52 0.43 15.22
N ASP A 316 -14.72 1.73 15.29
CA ASP A 316 -15.22 2.46 16.44
C ASP A 316 -15.78 3.80 15.96
N SER A 317 -16.57 4.49 16.81
CA SER A 317 -17.08 5.83 16.50
C SER A 317 -16.04 6.90 16.83
N LEU A 318 -15.87 7.89 15.96
CA LEU A 318 -15.04 9.08 16.21
C LEU A 318 -15.86 10.23 16.82
N ARG A 319 -17.09 9.96 17.26
CA ARG A 319 -17.91 10.90 18.03
C ARG A 319 -17.89 10.53 19.50
N LYS A 320 -17.97 11.57 20.34
CA LYS A 320 -18.28 11.45 21.76
C LYS A 320 -19.77 11.11 21.93
N PRO A 321 -20.18 10.63 23.13
CA PRO A 321 -21.59 10.33 23.42
C PRO A 321 -22.55 11.52 23.28
N ASP A 322 -22.03 12.75 23.35
CA ASP A 322 -22.79 13.99 23.14
C ASP A 322 -22.98 14.36 21.65
N GLY A 323 -22.41 13.57 20.73
CA GLY A 323 -22.46 13.77 19.29
C GLY A 323 -21.36 14.66 18.72
N SER A 324 -20.51 15.26 19.57
CA SER A 324 -19.36 16.06 19.14
C SER A 324 -18.19 15.19 18.67
N VAL A 325 -17.25 15.77 17.92
CA VAL A 325 -16.05 15.07 17.44
C VAL A 325 -15.11 14.72 18.61
N ASP A 326 -14.60 13.48 18.62
CA ASP A 326 -13.62 13.00 19.58
C ASP A 326 -12.18 13.16 19.07
N TYR A 327 -11.62 14.35 19.30
CA TYR A 327 -10.27 14.72 18.87
C TYR A 327 -9.17 13.82 19.45
N SER A 328 -9.28 13.40 20.71
CA SER A 328 -8.32 12.48 21.35
C SER A 328 -8.28 11.16 20.60
N LYS A 329 -9.46 10.60 20.32
CA LYS A 329 -9.60 9.32 19.62
C LYS A 329 -9.11 9.38 18.16
N ILE A 330 -9.34 10.52 17.49
CA ILE A 330 -8.78 10.77 16.16
C ILE A 330 -7.26 10.66 16.21
N LEU A 331 -6.60 11.33 17.16
CA LEU A 331 -5.14 11.29 17.24
C LEU A 331 -4.62 9.93 17.68
N ASP A 332 -5.33 9.23 18.56
CA ASP A 332 -5.01 7.85 18.95
C ASP A 332 -4.90 6.92 17.74
N GLU A 333 -5.92 6.93 16.88
CA GLU A 333 -6.01 6.03 15.73
C GLU A 333 -5.15 6.43 14.53
N THR A 334 -4.89 7.73 14.37
CA THR A 334 -4.14 8.25 13.22
C THR A 334 -2.64 8.41 13.50
N THR A 335 -2.24 8.64 14.75
CA THR A 335 -0.88 9.10 15.08
C THR A 335 -0.30 8.45 16.35
N VAL A 336 -0.96 8.58 17.50
CA VAL A 336 -0.38 8.24 18.81
C VAL A 336 -0.10 6.75 18.92
N ASN A 337 -1.01 5.87 18.49
CA ASN A 337 -0.80 4.42 18.55
C ASN A 337 0.44 3.99 17.75
N GLN A 338 0.67 4.61 16.59
CA GLN A 338 1.86 4.33 15.78
C GLN A 338 3.14 4.84 16.46
N MET A 339 3.10 6.04 17.05
CA MET A 339 4.23 6.59 17.82
C MET A 339 4.57 5.73 19.04
N ILE A 340 3.57 5.32 19.82
CA ILE A 340 3.76 4.43 20.98
C ILE A 340 4.39 3.11 20.53
N LYS A 341 3.92 2.52 19.42
CA LYS A 341 4.49 1.28 18.87
C LYS A 341 5.95 1.45 18.47
N ASN A 342 6.32 2.57 17.85
CA ASN A 342 7.70 2.86 17.48
C ASN A 342 8.57 3.03 18.74
N ILE A 343 8.10 3.78 19.73
CA ILE A 343 8.80 3.96 21.01
C ILE A 343 8.97 2.62 21.72
N ASP A 344 7.96 1.73 21.67
CA ASP A 344 8.06 0.40 22.26
C ASP A 344 9.11 -0.48 21.59
N ASN A 345 9.21 -0.44 20.27
CA ASN A 345 10.28 -1.12 19.54
C ASN A 345 11.66 -0.57 19.93
N ASP A 346 11.81 0.76 20.04
CA ASP A 346 13.07 1.39 20.43
C ASP A 346 13.47 1.04 21.88
N ILE A 347 12.49 0.96 22.78
CA ILE A 347 12.70 0.48 24.15
C ILE A 347 13.16 -0.98 24.12
N GLU A 348 12.49 -1.85 23.37
CA GLU A 348 12.85 -3.27 23.28
C GLU A 348 14.30 -3.43 22.78
N VAL A 349 14.64 -2.81 21.64
CA VAL A 349 15.99 -2.85 21.06
C VAL A 349 17.05 -2.37 22.06
N LYS A 350 16.87 -1.18 22.66
CA LYS A 350 17.84 -0.65 23.64
C LYS A 350 17.93 -1.50 24.89
N THR A 351 16.85 -2.13 25.35
CA THR A 351 16.91 -3.05 26.49
C THR A 351 17.69 -4.32 26.17
N GLU A 352 17.57 -4.86 24.96
CA GLU A 352 18.34 -6.02 24.52
C GLU A 352 19.82 -5.69 24.38
N GLU A 353 20.17 -4.56 23.74
CA GLU A 353 21.55 -4.07 23.64
C GLU A 353 22.18 -3.90 25.03
N THR A 354 21.45 -3.29 25.97
CA THR A 354 21.93 -3.08 27.34
C THR A 354 22.20 -4.42 28.05
N LYS A 355 21.34 -5.43 27.85
CA LYS A 355 21.57 -6.78 28.41
C LYS A 355 22.80 -7.43 27.79
N GLN A 356 23.03 -7.27 26.49
CA GLN A 356 24.22 -7.79 25.82
C GLN A 356 25.50 -7.13 26.35
N PHE A 357 25.52 -5.81 26.47
CA PHE A 357 26.67 -5.09 27.03
C PHE A 357 26.96 -5.50 28.48
N LYS A 358 25.93 -5.70 29.31
CA LYS A 358 26.11 -6.19 30.69
C LYS A 358 26.78 -7.57 30.74
N ARG A 359 26.36 -8.51 29.88
CA ARG A 359 27.01 -9.82 29.76
C ARG A 359 28.47 -9.71 29.29
N SER A 360 28.75 -8.83 28.33
CA SER A 360 30.13 -8.58 27.89
C SER A 360 30.99 -7.96 28.98
N VAL A 361 30.43 -7.04 29.79
CA VAL A 361 31.12 -6.49 30.96
C VAL A 361 31.46 -7.59 31.96
N GLU A 362 30.52 -8.48 32.27
CA GLU A 362 30.75 -9.63 33.17
C GLU A 362 31.92 -10.51 32.66
N GLU A 363 31.93 -10.86 31.37
CA GLU A 363 33.00 -11.64 30.75
C GLU A 363 34.37 -10.92 30.84
N PHE A 364 34.43 -9.62 30.53
CA PHE A 364 35.68 -8.87 30.64
C PHE A 364 36.13 -8.69 32.09
N GLU A 365 35.20 -8.52 33.04
CA GLU A 365 35.52 -8.44 34.46
C GLU A 365 36.10 -9.77 34.96
N ASP A 366 35.62 -10.92 34.48
CA ASP A 366 36.18 -12.23 34.79
C ASP A 366 37.59 -12.40 34.18
N ARG A 367 37.81 -11.95 32.94
CA ARG A 367 39.16 -11.94 32.34
C ARG A 367 40.16 -11.10 33.14
N VAL A 368 39.76 -9.93 33.65
CA VAL A 368 40.64 -9.07 34.48
C VAL A 368 40.93 -9.72 35.84
N LYS A 369 40.01 -10.51 36.39
CA LYS A 369 40.26 -11.29 37.62
C LYS A 369 41.30 -12.39 37.39
N GLU A 370 41.22 -13.09 36.25
CA GLU A 370 42.17 -14.13 35.87
C GLU A 370 43.53 -13.56 35.47
N ASN A 371 43.54 -12.43 34.76
CA ASN A 371 44.73 -11.72 34.31
C ASN A 371 44.63 -10.21 34.60
N LYS A 372 45.30 -9.76 35.65
CA LYS A 372 45.25 -8.35 36.10
C LYS A 372 45.90 -7.36 35.13
N ASP A 373 46.75 -7.83 34.22
CA ASP A 373 47.48 -7.01 33.26
C ASP A 373 46.81 -6.99 31.87
N ASP A 374 45.58 -7.51 31.75
CA ASP A 374 44.78 -7.46 30.52
C ASP A 374 44.19 -6.04 30.29
N GLU A 375 45.00 -5.15 29.73
CA GLU A 375 44.62 -3.76 29.41
C GLU A 375 43.46 -3.66 28.40
N ASP A 376 43.36 -4.62 27.47
CA ASP A 376 42.26 -4.67 26.50
C ASP A 376 40.93 -4.92 27.21
N ALA A 377 40.89 -5.85 28.17
CA ALA A 377 39.68 -6.11 28.95
C ALA A 377 39.29 -4.89 29.81
N LYS A 378 40.24 -4.20 30.45
CA LYS A 378 39.98 -2.97 31.22
C LYS A 378 39.37 -1.87 30.35
N SER A 379 39.96 -1.59 29.19
CA SER A 379 39.46 -0.59 28.24
C SER A 379 38.05 -0.93 27.73
N ASN A 380 37.80 -2.21 27.43
CA ASN A 380 36.48 -2.66 27.00
C ASN A 380 35.42 -2.50 28.10
N ILE A 381 35.75 -2.79 29.37
CA ILE A 381 34.84 -2.58 30.51
C ILE A 381 34.41 -1.11 30.59
N GLU A 382 35.36 -0.16 30.54
CA GLU A 382 35.04 1.27 30.62
C GLU A 382 34.15 1.71 29.45
N SER A 383 34.50 1.30 28.23
CA SER A 383 33.72 1.65 27.03
C SER A 383 32.28 1.10 27.07
N LEU A 384 32.11 -0.14 27.55
CA LEU A 384 30.81 -0.79 27.65
C LEU A 384 29.98 -0.21 28.79
N LYS A 385 30.60 0.12 29.93
CA LYS A 385 29.92 0.81 31.04
C LYS A 385 29.37 2.16 30.60
N LYS A 386 30.13 2.93 29.81
CA LYS A 386 29.64 4.18 29.21
C LYS A 386 28.45 3.96 28.28
N LYS A 387 28.53 2.97 27.37
CA LYS A 387 27.40 2.61 26.49
C LYS A 387 26.16 2.17 27.25
N ILE A 388 26.31 1.41 28.34
CA ILE A 388 25.22 1.03 29.22
C ILE A 388 24.57 2.27 29.84
N GLU A 389 25.37 3.21 30.35
CA GLU A 389 24.85 4.44 30.96
C GLU A 389 24.08 5.29 29.94
N ASP A 390 24.61 5.44 28.73
CA ASP A 390 23.95 6.18 27.64
C ASP A 390 22.64 5.52 27.19
N ASN A 391 22.62 4.18 27.11
CA ASN A 391 21.39 3.44 26.82
C ASN A 391 20.38 3.52 27.95
N GLU A 392 20.80 3.48 29.22
CA GLU A 392 19.90 3.64 30.37
C GLU A 392 19.30 5.06 30.44
N LYS A 393 20.08 6.10 30.10
CA LYS A 393 19.56 7.48 29.94
C LYS A 393 18.53 7.57 28.82
N SER A 394 18.84 7.00 27.65
CA SER A 394 17.93 6.95 26.51
C SER A 394 16.62 6.21 26.85
N LEU A 395 16.72 5.07 27.53
CA LEU A 395 15.55 4.29 27.95
C LEU A 395 14.65 5.06 28.92
N LYS A 396 15.23 5.83 29.85
CA LYS A 396 14.46 6.72 30.73
C LYS A 396 13.72 7.79 29.94
N GLN A 397 14.37 8.41 28.94
CA GLN A 397 13.74 9.41 28.07
C GLN A 397 12.61 8.80 27.23
N LEU A 398 12.83 7.65 26.60
CA LEU A 398 11.80 6.97 25.80
C LEU A 398 10.59 6.54 26.64
N LYS A 399 10.82 6.03 27.86
CA LYS A 399 9.72 5.68 28.78
C LYS A 399 8.91 6.91 29.18
N LYS A 400 9.58 8.02 29.49
CA LYS A 400 8.91 9.29 29.79
C LYS A 400 8.10 9.79 28.60
N LEU A 401 8.67 9.73 27.40
CA LEU A 401 7.99 10.12 26.15
C LEU A 401 6.76 9.23 25.89
N LYS A 402 6.88 7.92 26.11
CA LYS A 402 5.76 6.99 26.02
C LYS A 402 4.64 7.34 27.00
N GLU A 403 4.98 7.65 28.25
CA GLU A 403 4.01 8.05 29.27
C GLU A 403 3.33 9.37 28.91
N GLN A 404 4.06 10.34 28.35
CA GLN A 404 3.48 11.58 27.83
C GLN A 404 2.40 11.27 26.79
N TYR A 405 2.75 10.53 25.73
CA TYR A 405 1.76 10.18 24.70
C TYR A 405 0.56 9.38 25.19
N LYS A 406 0.73 8.55 26.23
CA LYS A 406 -0.37 7.74 26.78
C LYS A 406 -1.34 8.52 27.66
N ASN A 407 -0.86 9.59 28.28
CA ASN A 407 -1.61 10.35 29.26
C ASN A 407 -2.07 11.70 28.72
N GLU A 408 -1.60 12.09 27.53
CA GLU A 408 -2.01 13.31 26.85
C GLU A 408 -3.48 13.18 26.43
N ASP A 409 -4.30 14.15 26.83
CA ASP A 409 -5.69 14.25 26.38
C ASP A 409 -5.79 15.35 25.34
N PHE A 410 -5.96 14.97 24.08
CA PHE A 410 -5.95 15.93 22.99
C PHE A 410 -7.33 16.51 22.73
N THR A 411 -7.49 17.79 23.04
CA THR A 411 -8.72 18.51 22.76
C THR A 411 -8.64 19.19 21.39
N LYS A 412 -9.73 19.85 20.98
CA LYS A 412 -9.76 20.72 19.81
C LYS A 412 -8.63 21.77 19.83
N GLU A 413 -8.28 22.27 21.02
CA GLU A 413 -7.25 23.30 21.22
C GLU A 413 -5.84 22.79 20.85
N SER A 414 -5.61 21.48 20.88
CA SER A 414 -4.34 20.88 20.45
C SER A 414 -4.04 21.13 18.96
N PHE A 415 -5.06 21.45 18.16
CA PHE A 415 -4.96 21.76 16.74
C PHE A 415 -4.79 23.27 16.45
N GLY A 416 -4.59 24.07 17.51
CA GLY A 416 -4.45 25.52 17.42
C GLY A 416 -5.72 26.22 16.96
N ASP A 417 -5.54 27.37 16.32
CA ASP A 417 -6.63 28.16 15.72
C ASP A 417 -7.16 27.43 14.47
N MET A 418 -8.20 26.60 14.63
CA MET A 418 -8.79 25.84 13.51
C MET A 418 -9.60 26.73 12.56
N GLN A 419 -9.55 26.41 11.26
CA GLN A 419 -10.57 26.84 10.30
C GLN A 419 -11.80 25.95 10.47
N GLU A 420 -13.00 26.54 10.47
CA GLU A 420 -14.29 25.83 10.64
C GLU A 420 -15.30 26.20 9.56
N LYS A 421 -14.94 27.11 8.66
CA LYS A 421 -15.75 27.51 7.52
C LYS A 421 -15.21 26.84 6.26
N TYR A 422 -16.13 26.41 5.42
CA TYR A 422 -15.84 25.92 4.09
C TYR A 422 -16.90 26.43 3.11
N LYS A 423 -16.56 26.46 1.83
CA LYS A 423 -17.50 26.77 0.75
C LYS A 423 -17.71 25.55 -0.13
N VAL A 424 -18.95 25.28 -0.52
CA VAL A 424 -19.25 24.30 -1.55
C VAL A 424 -19.24 25.04 -2.89
N ILE A 425 -18.53 24.49 -3.86
CA ILE A 425 -18.50 24.96 -5.24
C ILE A 425 -19.05 23.83 -6.10
N HIS A 426 -19.98 24.21 -6.98
CA HIS A 426 -20.63 23.30 -7.89
C HIS A 426 -19.96 23.44 -9.25
N MET A 427 -19.51 22.33 -9.82
CA MET A 427 -19.01 22.30 -11.19
C MET A 427 -20.17 22.51 -12.18
N ASP A 428 -19.93 23.29 -13.23
CA ASP A 428 -20.87 23.40 -14.34
C ASP A 428 -21.01 22.05 -15.09
N GLU A 429 -22.26 21.67 -15.43
CA GLU A 429 -22.60 20.41 -16.16
C GLU A 429 -22.02 20.31 -17.58
#